data_AF-A0A502E8N0-F1
#
_entry.id   AF-A0A502E8N0-F1
#
_cell.length_a   1.000
_cell.length_b   1.000
_cell.length_c   1.000
_cell.angle_alpha   90.00
_cell.angle_beta   90.00
_cell.angle_gamma   90.00
#
_symmetry.space_group_name_H-M   'P 1'
#
loop_
_entity.id
_entity.type
_entity.pdbx_description
1 polymer ?
#
loop_
_entity_poly.entity_id
_entity_poly.type
_entity_poly.pdbx_seq_one_letter_code
_entity_poly.pdbx_strand_id
1 'polypeptide(L)'
;EKIVSKSSGRIEAILVKDKSIVPKNTTLAIIENTANYKDVFLLKSIVDAYNVNDPKKDFPFALLKNSQLGEIESAYAVFQKDYQADKLNEDLRPFEVENRAQVSEKVQIKERLEILQQQKVINESELQLQKNEIARFETLFNKGIISAQEMEAKKLTYLQAQKSYKSLLSSISQLRSSLIDNTKSSQSSHINSTKEEVNLGRSMAQSFYQLKKVIKDWELAYTLKTSISGVVTFLQVWNENQTINVGDNVFSIIPDAKNGFVGKVKAPALNSGKIKVGQKVNIRLANFPDREFGVLRGKIQNISLVPDKDGNLLLDIALPNGLETSYKKRIVFQQEMKGSAEIVTEDLRLIERILYQFKSIFEQV
;
A
#
# COMPACT_ATOMS: atom_id res chain seq x y z
N GLU A 1 8.31 -22.06 -16.47
CA GLU A 1 8.75 -21.42 -15.21
C GLU A 1 9.07 -22.53 -14.22
N LYS A 2 10.22 -22.49 -13.54
CA LYS A 2 10.49 -23.39 -12.41
C LYS A 2 10.15 -22.64 -11.12
N ILE A 3 9.33 -23.26 -10.27
CA ILE A 3 8.96 -22.71 -8.97
C ILE A 3 9.89 -23.27 -7.93
N VAL A 4 10.59 -22.35 -7.28
CA VAL A 4 11.63 -22.62 -6.31
C VAL A 4 11.12 -22.23 -4.92
N SER A 5 11.38 -23.08 -3.93
CA SER A 5 11.07 -22.72 -2.55
C SER A 5 11.95 -21.58 -2.05
N LYS A 6 11.34 -20.60 -1.38
CA LYS A 6 12.02 -19.44 -0.77
C LYS A 6 12.23 -19.59 0.73
N SER A 7 11.52 -20.52 1.35
CA SER A 7 11.67 -20.88 2.77
C SER A 7 11.86 -22.39 2.88
N SER A 8 12.51 -22.83 3.96
CA SER A 8 12.58 -24.24 4.31
C SER A 8 11.42 -24.57 5.25
N GLY A 9 10.79 -25.73 5.07
CA GLY A 9 9.68 -26.16 5.90
C GLY A 9 9.01 -27.41 5.35
N ARG A 10 8.03 -27.96 6.09
CA ARG A 10 7.21 -29.06 5.56
C ARG A 10 6.14 -28.50 4.63
N ILE A 11 5.76 -29.27 3.62
CA ILE A 11 4.61 -28.95 2.78
C ILE A 11 3.35 -29.20 3.62
N GLU A 12 2.62 -28.14 3.95
CA GLU A 12 1.35 -28.22 4.68
C GLU A 12 0.22 -28.67 3.77
N ALA A 13 0.13 -28.12 2.56
CA ALA A 13 -0.92 -28.44 1.61
C ALA A 13 -0.46 -28.27 0.17
N ILE A 14 -0.89 -29.18 -0.70
CA ILE A 14 -0.76 -29.07 -2.16
C ILE A 14 -2.15 -28.78 -2.73
N LEU A 15 -2.34 -27.61 -3.33
CA LEU A 15 -3.65 -27.12 -3.77
C LEU A 15 -3.99 -27.49 -5.22
N VAL A 16 -3.05 -28.08 -5.95
CA VAL A 16 -3.19 -28.44 -7.37
C VAL A 16 -2.82 -29.90 -7.62
N LYS A 17 -3.35 -30.47 -8.70
CA LYS A 17 -3.00 -31.84 -9.14
C LYS A 17 -1.92 -31.79 -10.22
N ASP A 18 -1.10 -32.84 -10.31
CA ASP A 18 -0.15 -32.98 -11.41
C ASP A 18 -0.88 -32.94 -12.77
N LYS A 19 -0.27 -32.26 -13.75
CA LYS A 19 -0.79 -32.03 -15.11
C LYS A 19 -2.07 -31.20 -15.20
N SER A 20 -2.46 -30.49 -14.13
CA SER A 20 -3.59 -29.56 -14.18
C SER A 20 -3.22 -28.23 -14.86
N ILE A 21 -4.21 -27.60 -15.50
CA ILE A 21 -4.09 -26.25 -16.08
C ILE A 21 -4.34 -25.24 -14.98
N VAL A 22 -3.42 -24.31 -14.80
CA VAL A 22 -3.50 -23.24 -13.79
C VAL A 22 -3.40 -21.86 -14.43
N PRO A 23 -4.22 -20.88 -13.99
CA PRO A 23 -4.06 -19.50 -14.39
C PRO A 23 -2.87 -18.83 -13.68
N LYS A 24 -2.48 -17.65 -14.16
CA LYS A 24 -1.46 -16.81 -13.54
C LYS A 24 -1.84 -16.45 -12.10
N ASN A 25 -0.84 -16.38 -11.21
CA ASN A 25 -0.97 -16.08 -9.77
C ASN A 25 -1.74 -17.13 -8.95
N THR A 26 -1.89 -18.36 -9.46
CA THR A 26 -2.49 -19.45 -8.69
C THR A 26 -1.49 -19.97 -7.66
N THR A 27 -1.94 -20.13 -6.42
CA THR A 27 -1.17 -20.81 -5.36
C THR A 27 -1.19 -22.31 -5.60
N LEU A 28 -0.02 -22.91 -5.70
CA LEU A 28 0.19 -24.33 -6.01
C LEU A 28 0.33 -25.15 -4.73
N ALA A 29 1.10 -24.65 -3.76
CA ALA A 29 1.30 -25.29 -2.47
C ALA A 29 1.64 -24.26 -1.39
N ILE A 30 1.53 -24.70 -0.13
CA ILE A 30 1.79 -23.92 1.06
C ILE A 30 2.81 -24.65 1.92
N ILE A 31 3.75 -23.88 2.45
CA ILE A 31 4.76 -24.32 3.40
C ILE A 31 4.22 -24.07 4.80
N GLU A 32 4.31 -25.10 5.64
CA GLU A 32 3.86 -25.06 7.02
C GLU A 32 4.50 -23.88 7.76
N ASN A 33 3.65 -23.11 8.44
CA ASN A 33 4.06 -22.00 9.27
C ASN A 33 3.11 -21.89 10.48
N THR A 34 3.31 -20.87 11.30
CA THR A 34 2.53 -20.68 12.54
C THR A 34 1.09 -20.20 12.29
N ALA A 35 0.76 -19.78 11.07
CA ALA A 35 -0.57 -19.32 10.69
C ALA A 35 -1.37 -20.40 9.96
N ASN A 36 -2.69 -20.42 10.16
CA ASN A 36 -3.58 -21.22 9.35
C ASN A 36 -3.77 -20.53 7.99
N TYR A 37 -3.32 -21.16 6.90
CA TYR A 37 -3.37 -20.53 5.57
C TYR A 37 -4.78 -20.13 5.11
N LYS A 38 -5.83 -20.84 5.56
CA LYS A 38 -7.21 -20.53 5.17
C LYS A 38 -7.65 -19.20 5.79
N ASP A 39 -7.27 -18.97 7.04
CA ASP A 39 -7.53 -17.71 7.74
C ASP A 39 -6.76 -16.56 7.10
N VAL A 40 -5.50 -16.80 6.71
CA VAL A 40 -4.70 -15.78 6.01
C VAL A 40 -5.29 -15.45 4.64
N PHE A 41 -5.76 -16.42 3.87
CA PHE A 41 -6.44 -16.15 2.59
C PHE A 41 -7.78 -15.44 2.77
N LEU A 42 -8.54 -15.78 3.81
CA LEU A 42 -9.76 -15.05 4.16
C LEU A 42 -9.44 -13.59 4.48
N LEU A 43 -8.47 -13.34 5.38
CA LEU A 43 -8.02 -11.99 5.73
C LEU A 43 -7.55 -11.23 4.49
N LYS A 44 -6.74 -11.84 3.63
CA LYS A 44 -6.25 -11.24 2.38
C LYS A 44 -7.42 -10.82 1.48
N SER A 45 -8.42 -11.68 1.31
CA SER A 45 -9.60 -11.37 0.48
C SER A 45 -10.37 -10.15 1.01
N ILE A 46 -10.49 -10.04 2.34
CA ILE A 46 -11.14 -8.91 3.01
C ILE A 46 -10.29 -7.65 2.80
N VAL A 47 -8.99 -7.71 3.06
CA VAL A 47 -8.05 -6.57 2.93
C VAL A 47 -7.96 -6.08 1.48
N ASP A 48 -7.98 -6.97 0.49
CA ASP A 48 -7.94 -6.58 -0.92
C ASP A 48 -9.26 -5.93 -1.40
N ALA A 49 -10.40 -6.32 -0.81
CA ALA A 49 -11.72 -5.77 -1.12
C ALA A 49 -12.08 -4.51 -0.30
N TYR A 50 -11.36 -4.27 0.79
CA TYR A 50 -11.58 -3.14 1.68
C TYR A 50 -10.84 -1.88 1.18
N ASN A 51 -11.55 -0.75 1.19
CA ASN A 51 -10.97 0.55 0.87
C ASN A 51 -10.91 1.39 2.15
N VAL A 52 -9.69 1.61 2.65
CA VAL A 52 -9.46 2.38 3.89
C VAL A 52 -9.87 3.85 3.78
N ASN A 53 -10.02 4.38 2.56
CA ASN A 53 -10.48 5.75 2.33
C ASN A 53 -12.00 5.86 2.14
N ASP A 54 -12.74 4.75 2.20
CA ASP A 54 -14.20 4.75 2.08
C ASP A 54 -14.85 4.69 3.48
N PRO A 55 -15.37 5.82 3.99
CA PRO A 55 -15.93 5.89 5.35
C PRO A 55 -17.23 5.10 5.53
N LYS A 56 -17.88 4.68 4.43
CA LYS A 56 -19.19 3.98 4.52
C LYS A 56 -19.08 2.48 4.68
N LYS A 57 -17.86 1.92 4.55
CA LYS A 57 -17.66 0.48 4.52
C LYS A 57 -16.93 0.05 5.78
N ASP A 58 -17.60 -0.74 6.60
CA ASP A 58 -16.99 -1.28 7.81
C ASP A 58 -16.08 -2.47 7.50
N PHE A 59 -14.98 -2.58 8.25
CA PHE A 59 -14.12 -3.75 8.18
C PHE A 59 -14.78 -4.93 8.95
N PRO A 60 -14.98 -6.11 8.32
CA PRO A 60 -15.76 -7.20 8.90
C PRO A 60 -14.95 -8.06 9.89
N PHE A 61 -14.49 -7.46 11.00
CA PHE A 61 -13.70 -8.17 12.04
C PHE A 61 -14.38 -9.43 12.59
N ALA A 62 -15.72 -9.48 12.58
CA ALA A 62 -16.48 -10.63 13.06
C ALA A 62 -16.19 -11.93 12.28
N LEU A 63 -15.84 -11.83 10.99
CA LEU A 63 -15.52 -12.99 10.16
C LEU A 63 -14.17 -13.63 10.50
N LEU A 64 -13.30 -12.90 11.20
CA LEU A 64 -11.94 -13.30 11.55
C LEU A 64 -11.83 -13.62 13.06
N LYS A 65 -12.97 -13.84 13.72
CA LYS A 65 -13.00 -14.16 15.14
C LYS A 65 -12.39 -15.55 15.35
N ASN A 66 -11.35 -15.63 16.18
CA ASN A 66 -10.56 -16.84 16.45
C ASN A 66 -9.69 -17.33 15.28
N SER A 67 -9.42 -16.49 14.29
CA SER A 67 -8.47 -16.81 13.22
C SER A 67 -7.03 -16.93 13.76
N GLN A 68 -6.29 -17.91 13.26
CA GLN A 68 -4.88 -18.12 13.59
C GLN A 68 -4.01 -17.49 12.51
N LEU A 69 -3.51 -16.28 12.75
CA LEU A 69 -2.79 -15.50 11.72
C LEU A 69 -1.26 -15.55 11.90
N GLY A 70 -0.76 -16.22 12.92
CA GLY A 70 0.67 -16.41 13.18
C GLY A 70 1.44 -15.09 13.21
N GLU A 71 2.48 -14.96 12.39
CA GLU A 71 3.29 -13.73 12.31
C GLU A 71 2.52 -12.47 11.87
N ILE A 72 1.33 -12.62 11.27
CA ILE A 72 0.47 -11.51 10.83
C ILE A 72 -0.36 -10.93 12.00
N GLU A 73 -0.55 -11.68 13.08
CA GLU A 73 -1.43 -11.31 14.21
C GLU A 73 -1.09 -9.95 14.81
N SER A 74 0.20 -9.64 14.97
CA SER A 74 0.65 -8.37 15.53
C SER A 74 0.21 -7.18 14.68
N ALA A 75 0.40 -7.26 13.34
CA ALA A 75 -0.02 -6.21 12.43
C ALA A 75 -1.55 -6.08 12.37
N TYR A 76 -2.26 -7.21 12.43
CA TYR A 76 -3.73 -7.24 12.45
C TYR A 76 -4.29 -6.60 13.73
N ALA A 77 -3.73 -6.91 14.89
CA ALA A 77 -4.14 -6.35 16.18
C ALA A 77 -3.92 -4.83 16.25
N VAL A 78 -2.81 -4.33 15.72
CA VAL A 78 -2.54 -2.89 15.62
C VAL A 78 -3.58 -2.21 14.75
N PHE A 79 -3.87 -2.76 13.55
CA PHE A 79 -4.92 -2.23 12.68
C PHE A 79 -6.30 -2.25 13.34
N GLN A 80 -6.68 -3.35 13.99
CA GLN A 80 -7.95 -3.46 14.71
C GLN A 80 -8.09 -2.40 15.80
N LYS A 81 -7.02 -2.19 16.59
CA LYS A 81 -6.99 -1.18 17.65
C LYS A 81 -7.12 0.25 17.08
N ASP A 82 -6.37 0.58 16.03
CA ASP A 82 -6.44 1.91 15.41
C ASP A 82 -7.80 2.17 14.74
N TYR A 83 -8.37 1.15 14.08
CA TYR A 83 -9.73 1.20 13.51
C TYR A 83 -10.78 1.49 14.58
N GLN A 84 -10.73 0.76 15.70
CA GLN A 84 -11.69 0.93 16.79
C GLN A 84 -11.57 2.32 17.44
N ALA A 85 -10.36 2.85 17.57
CA ALA A 85 -10.14 4.18 18.11
C ALA A 85 -10.74 5.27 17.19
N ASP A 86 -10.54 5.16 15.88
CA ASP A 86 -11.12 6.08 14.89
C ASP A 86 -12.65 6.03 14.89
N LYS A 87 -13.22 4.83 14.84
CA LYS A 87 -14.68 4.59 14.91
C LYS A 87 -15.29 5.15 16.20
N LEU A 88 -14.65 4.92 17.33
CA LEU A 88 -15.13 5.38 18.63
C LEU A 88 -15.11 6.92 18.71
N ASN A 89 -14.12 7.57 18.11
CA ASN A 89 -14.04 9.03 18.03
C ASN A 89 -15.18 9.60 17.16
N GLU A 90 -15.50 8.95 16.04
CA GLU A 90 -16.62 9.32 15.17
C GLU A 90 -17.99 9.16 15.87
N ASP A 91 -18.15 8.07 16.63
CA ASP A 91 -19.40 7.74 17.33
C ASP A 91 -19.64 8.63 18.56
N LEU A 92 -18.63 8.83 19.41
CA LEU A 92 -18.78 9.56 20.67
C LEU A 92 -18.63 11.06 20.54
N ARG A 93 -17.89 11.53 19.53
CA ARG A 93 -17.62 12.96 19.26
C ARG A 93 -17.30 13.77 20.54
N PRO A 94 -16.28 13.36 21.32
CA PRO A 94 -16.03 13.91 22.66
C PRO A 94 -15.84 15.43 22.65
N PHE A 95 -15.18 15.97 21.63
CA PHE A 95 -14.94 17.40 21.46
C PHE A 95 -16.22 18.19 21.09
N GLU A 96 -17.24 17.58 20.50
CA GLU A 96 -18.53 18.26 20.27
C GLU A 96 -19.24 18.52 21.60
N VAL A 97 -19.20 17.56 22.52
CA VAL A 97 -19.81 17.68 23.85
C VAL A 97 -19.12 18.79 24.65
N GLU A 98 -17.78 18.80 24.65
CA GLU A 98 -16.98 19.85 25.30
C GLU A 98 -17.27 21.24 24.69
N ASN A 99 -17.29 21.36 23.36
CA ASN A 99 -17.59 22.62 22.70
C ASN A 99 -19.00 23.14 23.02
N ARG A 100 -20.01 22.26 23.10
CA ARG A 100 -21.37 22.68 23.51
C ARG A 100 -21.38 23.24 24.93
N ALA A 101 -20.67 22.61 25.85
CA ALA A 101 -20.55 23.10 27.23
C ALA A 101 -19.87 24.49 27.27
N GLN A 102 -18.78 24.67 26.53
CA GLN A 102 -18.07 25.96 26.44
C GLN A 102 -18.91 27.06 25.79
N VAL A 103 -19.71 26.75 24.76
CA VAL A 103 -20.64 27.70 24.14
C VAL A 103 -21.71 28.13 25.14
N SER A 104 -22.28 27.20 25.90
CA SER A 104 -23.24 27.51 26.96
C SER A 104 -22.63 28.42 28.04
N GLU A 105 -21.42 28.11 28.49
CA GLU A 105 -20.69 28.92 29.46
C GLU A 105 -20.43 30.35 28.92
N LYS A 106 -20.04 30.48 27.66
CA LYS A 106 -19.82 31.77 26.99
C LYS A 106 -21.08 32.65 27.01
N VAL A 107 -22.25 32.07 26.78
CA VAL A 107 -23.53 32.79 26.85
C VAL A 107 -23.77 33.31 28.26
N GLN A 108 -23.63 32.46 29.28
CA GLN A 108 -23.82 32.84 30.68
C GLN A 108 -22.84 33.95 31.14
N ILE A 109 -21.57 33.88 30.72
CA ILE A 109 -20.58 34.94 31.02
C ILE A 109 -20.99 36.26 30.38
N LYS A 110 -21.49 36.25 29.14
CA LYS A 110 -21.94 37.46 28.45
C LYS A 110 -23.16 38.09 29.11
N GLU A 111 -24.16 37.29 29.47
CA GLU A 111 -25.35 37.76 30.20
C GLU A 111 -24.96 38.41 31.53
N ARG A 112 -24.06 37.76 32.29
CA ARG A 112 -23.58 38.32 33.55
C ARG A 112 -22.79 39.61 33.36
N LEU A 113 -22.00 39.70 32.29
CA LEU A 113 -21.24 40.90 31.95
C LEU A 113 -22.16 42.06 31.59
N GLU A 114 -23.26 41.80 30.87
CA GLU A 114 -24.27 42.80 30.54
C GLU A 114 -24.94 43.36 31.80
N ILE A 115 -25.34 42.49 32.73
CA ILE A 115 -25.92 42.89 34.02
C ILE A 115 -24.96 43.80 34.80
N LEU A 116 -23.67 43.43 34.90
CA LEU A 116 -22.70 44.27 35.61
C LEU A 116 -22.43 45.60 34.89
N GLN A 117 -22.53 45.63 33.55
CA GLN A 117 -22.41 46.89 32.80
C GLN A 117 -23.59 47.81 33.07
N GLN A 118 -24.81 47.29 33.14
CA GLN A 118 -25.99 48.06 33.55
C GLN A 118 -25.83 48.59 34.99
N GLN A 119 -25.36 47.74 35.91
CA GLN A 119 -25.09 48.13 37.30
C GLN A 119 -23.98 49.19 37.41
N LYS A 120 -23.01 49.18 36.48
CA LYS A 120 -21.94 50.19 36.44
C LYS A 120 -22.50 51.57 36.15
N VAL A 121 -23.43 51.70 35.20
CA VAL A 121 -24.05 52.98 34.86
C VAL A 121 -24.79 53.58 36.07
N ILE A 122 -25.47 52.73 36.83
CA ILE A 122 -26.18 53.13 38.06
C ILE A 122 -25.19 53.61 39.13
N ASN A 123 -24.15 52.82 39.43
CA ASN A 123 -23.13 53.18 40.43
C ASN A 123 -22.34 54.43 40.05
N GLU A 124 -22.09 54.63 38.75
CA GLU A 124 -21.43 55.83 38.23
C GLU A 124 -22.28 57.07 38.46
N SER A 125 -23.60 56.96 38.24
CA SER A 125 -24.56 58.03 38.51
C SER A 125 -24.64 58.33 40.01
N GLU A 126 -24.70 57.30 40.86
CA GLU A 126 -24.68 57.44 42.32
C GLU A 126 -23.41 58.16 42.81
N LEU A 127 -22.25 57.72 42.31
CA LEU A 127 -20.96 58.33 42.64
C LEU A 127 -20.92 59.82 42.25
N GLN A 128 -21.47 60.17 41.08
CA GLN A 128 -21.56 61.55 40.62
C GLN A 128 -22.50 62.39 41.48
N LEU A 129 -23.64 61.84 41.92
CA LEU A 129 -24.55 62.52 42.85
C LEU A 129 -23.87 62.80 44.20
N GLN A 130 -23.18 61.81 44.76
CA GLN A 130 -22.42 61.95 46.01
C GLN A 130 -21.30 62.99 45.88
N LYS A 131 -20.61 63.02 44.74
CA LYS A 131 -19.59 64.05 44.44
C LYS A 131 -20.17 65.46 44.41
N ASN A 132 -21.31 65.63 43.74
CA ASN A 132 -22.01 66.91 43.68
C ASN A 132 -22.52 67.32 45.07
N GLU A 133 -22.96 66.37 45.89
CA GLU A 133 -23.38 66.61 47.27
C GLU A 133 -22.23 67.12 48.12
N ILE A 134 -21.06 66.47 48.07
CA ILE A 134 -19.85 66.96 48.76
C ILE A 134 -19.53 68.40 48.38
N ALA A 135 -19.56 68.77 47.10
CA ALA A 135 -19.26 70.13 46.65
C ALA A 135 -20.24 71.17 47.24
N ARG A 136 -21.53 70.82 47.35
CA ARG A 136 -22.53 71.68 48.01
C ARG A 136 -22.25 71.81 49.51
N PHE A 137 -21.96 70.70 50.19
CA PHE A 137 -21.68 70.70 51.64
C PHE A 137 -20.35 71.39 51.98
N GLU A 138 -19.35 71.33 51.11
CA GLU A 138 -18.08 72.05 51.24
C GLU A 138 -18.32 73.58 51.27
N THR A 139 -19.22 74.07 50.43
CA THR A 139 -19.62 75.48 50.42
C THR A 139 -20.29 75.89 51.74
N LEU A 140 -21.13 75.03 52.32
CA LEU A 140 -21.80 75.29 53.60
C LEU A 140 -20.83 75.22 54.79
N PHE A 141 -19.88 74.28 54.75
CA PHE A 141 -18.84 74.12 55.76
C PHE A 141 -17.93 75.35 55.80
N ASN A 142 -17.50 75.84 54.64
CA ASN A 142 -16.67 77.05 54.52
C ASN A 142 -17.40 78.31 55.03
N LYS A 143 -18.74 78.31 55.06
CA LYS A 143 -19.56 79.37 55.65
C LYS A 143 -19.84 79.16 57.14
N GLY A 144 -19.32 78.10 57.76
CA GLY A 144 -19.54 77.76 59.17
C GLY A 144 -20.95 77.26 59.49
N ILE A 145 -21.73 76.85 58.49
CA ILE A 145 -23.16 76.48 58.63
C ILE A 145 -23.31 75.02 59.11
N ILE A 146 -22.37 74.15 58.74
CA ILE A 146 -22.35 72.73 59.13
C ILE A 146 -21.08 72.40 59.90
N SER A 147 -21.14 71.34 60.71
CA SER A 147 -20.01 70.88 61.52
C SER A 147 -18.98 70.09 60.70
N ALA A 148 -17.75 69.96 61.24
CA ALA A 148 -16.72 69.11 60.64
C ALA A 148 -17.15 67.63 60.58
N GLN A 149 -17.86 67.16 61.61
CA GLN A 149 -18.40 65.80 61.68
C GLN A 149 -19.39 65.50 60.55
N GLU A 150 -20.29 66.44 60.24
CA GLU A 150 -21.24 66.30 59.13
C GLU A 150 -20.52 66.26 57.77
N MET A 151 -19.48 67.09 57.58
CA MET A 151 -18.67 67.08 56.36
C MET A 151 -17.90 65.75 56.20
N GLU A 152 -17.31 65.23 57.28
CA GLU A 152 -16.63 63.94 57.29
C GLU A 152 -17.58 62.78 56.96
N ALA A 153 -18.81 62.79 57.49
CA ALA A 153 -19.83 61.79 57.16
C ALA A 153 -20.18 61.79 55.66
N LYS A 154 -20.29 62.97 55.04
CA LYS A 154 -20.52 63.09 53.58
C LYS A 154 -19.32 62.58 52.77
N LYS A 155 -18.09 62.94 53.17
CA LYS A 155 -16.85 62.41 52.56
C LYS A 155 -16.77 60.89 52.64
N LEU A 156 -17.11 60.31 53.80
CA LEU A 156 -17.11 58.86 53.99
C LEU A 156 -18.12 58.16 53.06
N THR A 157 -19.33 58.73 52.92
CA THR A 157 -20.38 58.19 52.03
C THR A 157 -19.92 58.15 50.57
N TYR A 158 -19.29 59.23 50.08
CA TYR A 158 -18.69 59.24 48.74
C TYR A 158 -17.57 58.22 48.57
N LEU A 159 -16.68 58.06 49.57
CA LEU A 159 -15.61 57.06 49.51
C LEU A 159 -16.16 55.63 49.47
N GLN A 160 -17.27 55.35 50.17
CA GLN A 160 -17.97 54.07 50.11
C GLN A 160 -18.59 53.82 48.73
N ALA A 161 -19.25 54.82 48.13
CA ALA A 161 -19.75 54.73 46.76
C ALA A 161 -18.59 54.51 45.75
N GLN A 162 -17.47 55.21 45.94
CA GLN A 162 -16.28 55.07 45.09
C GLN A 162 -15.68 53.66 45.19
N LYS A 163 -15.57 53.11 46.41
CA LYS A 163 -15.11 51.74 46.64
C LYS A 163 -16.01 50.73 45.94
N SER A 164 -17.33 50.91 46.03
CA SER A 164 -18.32 50.05 45.37
C SER A 164 -18.19 50.08 43.85
N TYR A 165 -18.05 51.28 43.26
CA TYR A 165 -17.81 51.44 41.82
C TYR A 165 -16.50 50.78 41.36
N LYS A 166 -15.40 50.94 42.11
CA LYS A 166 -14.11 50.30 41.79
C LYS A 166 -14.17 48.78 41.91
N SER A 167 -14.88 48.25 42.91
CA SER A 167 -15.12 46.81 43.08
C SER A 167 -15.89 46.22 41.88
N LEU A 168 -16.89 46.96 41.40
CA LEU A 168 -17.67 46.57 40.23
C LEU A 168 -16.82 46.56 38.95
N LEU A 169 -15.94 47.56 38.75
CA LEU A 169 -15.00 47.56 37.63
C LEU A 169 -14.04 46.36 37.68
N SER A 170 -13.55 45.99 38.87
CA SER A 170 -12.73 44.80 39.04
C SER A 170 -13.49 43.52 38.68
N SER A 171 -14.76 43.40 39.09
CA SER A 171 -15.62 42.26 38.76
C SER A 171 -15.88 42.15 37.24
N ILE A 172 -16.13 43.28 36.56
CA ILE A 172 -16.24 43.33 35.10
C ILE A 172 -14.93 42.88 34.44
N SER A 173 -13.79 43.36 34.93
CA SER A 173 -12.48 42.97 34.40
C SER A 173 -12.24 41.47 34.54
N GLN A 174 -12.59 40.89 35.69
CA GLN A 174 -12.43 39.45 35.93
C GLN A 174 -13.29 38.62 34.96
N LEU A 175 -14.55 39.00 34.76
CA LEU A 175 -15.43 38.29 33.80
C LEU A 175 -14.96 38.46 32.35
N ARG A 176 -14.37 39.61 31.99
CA ARG A 176 -13.74 39.78 30.67
C ARG A 176 -12.56 38.81 30.50
N SER A 177 -11.72 38.64 31.51
CA SER A 177 -10.64 37.64 31.48
C SER A 177 -11.21 36.22 31.33
N SER A 178 -12.23 35.85 32.12
CA SER A 178 -12.89 34.55 31.99
C SER A 178 -13.48 34.31 30.59
N LEU A 179 -14.03 35.34 29.94
CA LEU A 179 -14.52 35.25 28.57
C LEU A 179 -13.40 34.99 27.56
N ILE A 180 -12.24 35.63 27.75
CA ILE A 180 -11.05 35.39 26.92
C ILE A 180 -10.54 33.97 27.12
N ASP A 181 -10.45 33.50 28.36
CA ASP A 181 -9.99 32.15 28.70
C ASP A 181 -10.92 31.07 28.13
N ASN A 182 -12.24 31.22 28.28
CA ASN A 182 -13.22 30.32 27.69
C ASN A 182 -13.13 30.31 26.15
N THR A 183 -12.94 31.47 25.52
CA THR A 183 -12.75 31.55 24.05
C THR A 183 -11.47 30.84 23.61
N LYS A 184 -10.37 31.01 24.34
CA LYS A 184 -9.11 30.32 24.07
C LYS A 184 -9.24 28.81 24.25
N SER A 185 -9.93 28.37 25.31
CA SER A 185 -10.20 26.96 25.59
C SER A 185 -11.01 26.32 24.47
N SER A 186 -12.06 27.00 23.97
CA SER A 186 -12.86 26.52 22.84
C SER A 186 -12.06 26.42 21.54
N GLN A 187 -11.24 27.43 21.22
CA GLN A 187 -10.36 27.35 20.06
C GLN A 187 -9.37 26.17 20.19
N SER A 188 -8.82 25.95 21.39
CA SER A 188 -7.89 24.84 21.64
C SER A 188 -8.58 23.47 21.52
N SER A 189 -9.82 23.34 21.99
CA SER A 189 -10.62 22.11 21.84
C SER A 189 -10.89 21.82 20.36
N HIS A 190 -11.23 22.84 19.55
CA HIS A 190 -11.40 22.68 18.10
C HIS A 190 -10.11 22.24 17.38
N ILE A 191 -8.97 22.84 17.73
CA ILE A 191 -7.65 22.45 17.19
C ILE A 191 -7.33 21.01 17.58
N ASN A 192 -7.55 20.64 18.84
CA ASN A 192 -7.29 19.29 19.34
C ASN A 192 -8.19 18.26 18.66
N SER A 193 -9.48 18.57 18.49
CA SER A 193 -10.45 17.74 17.75
C SER A 193 -9.95 17.44 16.33
N THR A 194 -9.58 18.49 15.59
CA THR A 194 -9.10 18.35 14.21
C THR A 194 -7.80 17.54 14.15
N LYS A 195 -6.88 17.80 15.10
CA LYS A 195 -5.61 17.08 15.18
C LYS A 195 -5.83 15.60 15.51
N GLU A 196 -6.74 15.29 16.41
CA GLU A 196 -7.07 13.92 16.80
C GLU A 196 -7.68 13.16 15.62
N GLU A 197 -8.67 13.76 14.93
CA GLU A 197 -9.28 13.18 13.72
C GLU A 197 -8.24 12.86 12.64
N VAL A 198 -7.35 13.81 12.34
CA VAL A 198 -6.26 13.59 11.36
C VAL A 198 -5.29 12.50 11.82
N ASN A 199 -4.96 12.45 13.10
CA ASN A 199 -4.03 11.46 13.64
C ASN A 199 -4.62 10.05 13.65
N LEU A 200 -5.88 9.90 14.04
CA LEU A 200 -6.58 8.61 14.06
C LEU A 200 -6.72 8.06 12.64
N GLY A 201 -7.24 8.85 11.71
CA GLY A 201 -7.36 8.45 10.30
C GLY A 201 -6.01 8.09 9.67
N ARG A 202 -4.95 8.87 9.97
CA ARG A 202 -3.58 8.54 9.51
C ARG A 202 -3.06 7.24 10.11
N SER A 203 -3.25 7.04 11.41
CA SER A 203 -2.78 5.84 12.12
C SER A 203 -3.47 4.60 11.59
N MET A 204 -4.79 4.65 11.41
CA MET A 204 -5.59 3.59 10.79
C MET A 204 -5.13 3.28 9.36
N ALA A 205 -4.91 4.30 8.52
CA ALA A 205 -4.40 4.09 7.17
C ALA A 205 -3.01 3.44 7.17
N GLN A 206 -2.10 3.91 8.03
CA GLN A 206 -0.75 3.37 8.15
C GLN A 206 -0.76 1.91 8.61
N SER A 207 -1.53 1.57 9.64
CA SER A 207 -1.63 0.21 10.14
C SER A 207 -2.32 -0.72 9.14
N PHE A 208 -3.28 -0.23 8.35
CA PHE A 208 -3.87 -0.98 7.24
C PHE A 208 -2.85 -1.34 6.15
N TYR A 209 -2.06 -0.37 5.68
CA TYR A 209 -1.05 -0.64 4.66
C TYR A 209 0.08 -1.53 5.19
N GLN A 210 0.43 -1.39 6.48
CA GLN A 210 1.38 -2.28 7.13
C GLN A 210 0.84 -3.71 7.19
N LEU A 211 -0.43 -3.90 7.55
CA LEU A 211 -1.09 -5.21 7.52
C LEU A 211 -1.06 -5.81 6.11
N LYS A 212 -1.41 -5.03 5.08
CA LYS A 212 -1.37 -5.46 3.68
C LYS A 212 0.03 -5.88 3.24
N LYS A 213 1.06 -5.16 3.69
CA LYS A 213 2.46 -5.52 3.44
C LYS A 213 2.82 -6.85 4.09
N VAL A 214 2.53 -7.02 5.38
CA VAL A 214 2.86 -8.25 6.12
C VAL A 214 2.17 -9.48 5.53
N ILE A 215 0.89 -9.36 5.11
CA ILE A 215 0.19 -10.44 4.38
C ILE A 215 0.91 -10.82 3.09
N LYS A 216 1.40 -9.83 2.34
CA LYS A 216 2.13 -10.06 1.10
C LYS A 216 3.52 -10.68 1.34
N ASP A 217 4.20 -10.26 2.39
CA ASP A 217 5.49 -10.81 2.78
C ASP A 217 5.33 -12.29 3.19
N TRP A 218 4.29 -12.62 3.97
CA TRP A 218 3.91 -14.00 4.30
C TRP A 218 3.61 -14.81 3.03
N GLU A 219 2.83 -14.26 2.09
CA GLU A 219 2.52 -14.94 0.82
C GLU A 219 3.81 -15.23 0.04
N LEU A 220 4.75 -14.28 -0.02
CA LEU A 220 6.03 -14.48 -0.70
C LEU A 220 6.94 -15.50 -0.03
N ALA A 221 6.85 -15.65 1.30
CA ALA A 221 7.68 -16.55 2.07
C ALA A 221 7.17 -17.99 2.05
N TYR A 222 5.85 -18.19 2.23
CA TYR A 222 5.27 -19.51 2.51
C TYR A 222 4.35 -20.04 1.41
N THR A 223 4.02 -19.25 0.39
CA THR A 223 3.19 -19.74 -0.73
C THR A 223 4.00 -19.91 -2.01
N LEU A 224 3.84 -21.07 -2.64
CA LEU A 224 4.42 -21.37 -3.95
C LEU A 224 3.39 -21.03 -5.02
N LYS A 225 3.55 -19.87 -5.67
CA LYS A 225 2.63 -19.37 -6.70
C LYS A 225 3.28 -19.31 -8.08
N THR A 226 2.48 -19.49 -9.13
CA THR A 226 2.95 -19.33 -10.51
C THR A 226 2.82 -17.90 -11.02
N SER A 227 3.81 -17.43 -11.78
CA SER A 227 3.80 -16.09 -12.40
C SER A 227 3.20 -16.11 -13.81
N ILE A 228 2.89 -17.29 -14.35
CA ILE A 228 2.36 -17.50 -15.70
C ILE A 228 1.17 -18.47 -15.69
N SER A 229 0.36 -18.44 -16.75
CA SER A 229 -0.66 -19.46 -16.98
C SER A 229 -0.05 -20.64 -17.74
N GLY A 230 -0.42 -21.87 -17.38
CA GLY A 230 0.15 -23.06 -18.02
C GLY A 230 -0.27 -24.37 -17.37
N VAL A 231 0.42 -25.45 -17.73
CA VAL A 231 0.23 -26.78 -17.15
C VAL A 231 1.28 -27.02 -16.07
N VAL A 232 0.85 -27.38 -14.86
CA VAL A 232 1.74 -27.73 -13.74
C VAL A 232 2.26 -29.15 -13.91
N THR A 233 3.57 -29.34 -13.76
CA THR A 233 4.22 -30.65 -13.70
C THR A 233 5.03 -30.77 -12.42
N PHE A 234 4.88 -31.89 -11.73
CA PHE A 234 5.60 -32.17 -10.48
C PHE A 234 7.00 -32.69 -10.85
N LEU A 235 8.05 -32.09 -10.29
CA LEU A 235 9.42 -32.52 -10.59
C LEU A 235 9.85 -33.75 -9.79
N GLN A 236 9.19 -34.00 -8.66
CA GLN A 236 9.35 -35.16 -7.79
C GLN A 236 7.98 -35.55 -7.22
N VAL A 237 7.88 -36.75 -6.63
CA VAL A 237 6.69 -37.15 -5.88
C VAL A 237 6.68 -36.36 -4.57
N TRP A 238 5.92 -35.27 -4.56
CA TRP A 238 5.71 -34.46 -3.36
C TRP A 238 4.48 -34.94 -2.61
N ASN A 239 4.65 -35.26 -1.33
CA ASN A 239 3.55 -35.55 -0.42
C ASN A 239 3.42 -34.45 0.64
N GLU A 240 2.22 -34.30 1.20
CA GLU A 240 2.02 -33.52 2.42
C GLU A 240 2.95 -34.04 3.54
N ASN A 241 3.42 -33.14 4.40
CA ASN A 241 4.41 -33.37 5.46
C ASN A 241 5.85 -33.64 5.00
N GLN A 242 6.17 -33.57 3.71
CA GLN A 242 7.55 -33.66 3.24
C GLN A 242 8.28 -32.33 3.43
N THR A 243 9.53 -32.37 3.91
CA THR A 243 10.37 -31.18 4.08
C THR A 243 10.99 -30.75 2.76
N ILE A 244 10.92 -29.46 2.46
CA ILE A 244 11.62 -28.79 1.36
C ILE A 244 12.63 -27.77 1.89
N ASN A 245 13.72 -27.57 1.14
CA ASN A 245 14.72 -26.57 1.44
C ASN A 245 14.62 -25.36 0.51
N VAL A 246 15.14 -24.22 0.96
CA VAL A 246 15.35 -23.05 0.09
C VAL A 246 16.16 -23.46 -1.14
N GLY A 247 15.67 -23.11 -2.33
CA GLY A 247 16.34 -23.46 -3.59
C GLY A 247 15.82 -24.72 -4.27
N ASP A 248 15.01 -25.54 -3.57
CA ASP A 248 14.44 -26.74 -4.17
C ASP A 248 13.41 -26.39 -5.25
N ASN A 249 13.53 -27.05 -6.41
CA ASN A 249 12.56 -26.92 -7.49
C ASN A 249 11.36 -27.85 -7.22
N VAL A 250 10.23 -27.27 -6.82
CA VAL A 250 9.05 -28.05 -6.43
C VAL A 250 8.15 -28.32 -7.64
N PHE A 251 7.85 -27.28 -8.42
CA PHE A 251 6.97 -27.37 -9.60
C PHE A 251 7.63 -26.81 -10.87
N SER A 252 7.23 -27.32 -12.02
CA SER A 252 7.52 -26.71 -13.33
C SER A 252 6.21 -26.36 -14.02
N ILE A 253 6.05 -25.10 -14.43
CA ILE A 253 4.89 -24.64 -15.21
C ILE A 253 5.31 -24.54 -16.66
N ILE A 254 4.63 -25.31 -17.50
CA ILE A 254 4.76 -25.27 -18.95
C ILE A 254 3.76 -24.22 -19.45
N PRO A 255 4.21 -23.09 -20.00
CA PRO A 255 3.29 -22.06 -20.50
C PRO A 255 2.35 -22.64 -21.56
N ASP A 256 1.12 -22.14 -21.59
CA ASP A 256 0.20 -22.46 -22.69
C ASP A 256 0.81 -21.97 -24.02
N ALA A 257 0.71 -22.78 -25.08
CA ALA A 257 1.47 -22.68 -26.33
C ALA A 257 1.13 -21.45 -27.21
N LYS A 258 0.41 -20.47 -26.68
CA LYS A 258 -0.06 -19.28 -27.39
C LYS A 258 1.07 -18.37 -27.90
N ASN A 259 2.29 -18.50 -27.36
CA ASN A 259 3.45 -17.70 -27.75
C ASN A 259 4.37 -18.35 -28.81
N GLY A 260 3.97 -19.49 -29.38
CA GLY A 260 4.79 -20.19 -30.38
C GLY A 260 6.02 -20.89 -29.78
N PHE A 261 6.62 -21.79 -30.54
CA PHE A 261 7.85 -22.49 -30.14
C PHE A 261 9.07 -21.76 -30.69
N VAL A 262 10.05 -21.51 -29.82
CA VAL A 262 11.34 -20.92 -30.19
C VAL A 262 12.45 -21.93 -29.91
N GLY A 263 13.21 -22.28 -30.95
CA GLY A 263 14.42 -23.08 -30.83
C GLY A 263 15.61 -22.18 -30.51
N LYS A 264 16.37 -22.51 -29.46
CA LYS A 264 17.64 -21.83 -29.16
C LYS A 264 18.80 -22.66 -29.69
N VAL A 265 19.59 -22.09 -30.60
CA VAL A 265 20.71 -22.79 -31.25
C VAL A 265 22.02 -22.11 -30.88
N LYS A 266 23.00 -22.92 -30.49
CA LYS A 266 24.41 -22.49 -30.33
C LYS A 266 25.14 -22.76 -31.63
N ALA A 267 25.67 -21.71 -32.27
CA ALA A 267 26.48 -21.81 -33.47
C ALA A 267 27.91 -21.35 -33.19
N PRO A 268 28.95 -22.06 -33.66
CA PRO A 268 30.33 -21.58 -33.58
C PRO A 268 30.49 -20.20 -34.21
N ALA A 269 31.36 -19.34 -33.66
CA ALA A 269 31.66 -18.03 -34.24
C ALA A 269 32.32 -18.11 -35.63
N LEU A 270 32.91 -19.26 -35.98
CA LEU A 270 33.51 -19.54 -37.28
C LEU A 270 32.42 -19.52 -38.37
N ASN A 271 32.59 -18.70 -39.42
CA ASN A 271 31.62 -18.46 -40.50
C ASN A 271 30.33 -17.69 -40.10
N SER A 272 30.32 -17.05 -38.93
CA SER A 272 29.19 -16.23 -38.45
C SER A 272 28.75 -15.13 -39.43
N GLY A 273 29.67 -14.58 -40.23
CA GLY A 273 29.36 -13.56 -41.25
C GLY A 273 28.38 -14.02 -42.35
N LYS A 274 28.15 -15.33 -42.50
CA LYS A 274 27.19 -15.90 -43.45
C LYS A 274 25.80 -16.11 -42.86
N ILE A 275 25.66 -15.98 -41.54
CA ILE A 275 24.39 -16.19 -40.83
C ILE A 275 23.59 -14.89 -40.84
N LYS A 276 22.35 -14.95 -41.34
CA LYS A 276 21.46 -13.79 -41.45
C LYS A 276 20.07 -14.11 -40.93
N VAL A 277 19.43 -13.11 -40.34
CA VAL A 277 18.02 -13.19 -39.94
C VAL A 277 17.17 -13.53 -41.17
N GLY A 278 16.21 -14.45 -41.00
CA GLY A 278 15.31 -14.93 -42.06
C GLY A 278 15.75 -16.22 -42.77
N GLN A 279 16.98 -16.69 -42.57
CA GLN A 279 17.45 -17.94 -43.18
C GLN A 279 16.65 -19.16 -42.69
N LYS A 280 16.47 -20.14 -43.59
CA LYS A 280 15.80 -21.40 -43.28
C LYS A 280 16.73 -22.27 -42.43
N VAL A 281 16.16 -22.91 -41.41
CA VAL A 281 16.90 -23.85 -40.55
C VAL A 281 16.16 -25.17 -40.49
N ASN A 282 16.88 -26.26 -40.75
CA ASN A 282 16.37 -27.61 -40.56
C ASN A 282 16.87 -28.12 -39.20
N ILE A 283 15.94 -28.52 -38.33
CA ILE A 283 16.25 -28.99 -36.99
C ILE A 283 15.95 -30.48 -36.92
N ARG A 284 16.99 -31.28 -36.61
CA ARG A 284 16.89 -32.71 -36.32
C ARG A 284 16.86 -32.91 -34.82
N LEU A 285 15.79 -33.50 -34.30
CA LEU A 285 15.67 -33.76 -32.87
C LEU A 285 16.35 -35.08 -32.53
N ALA A 286 17.14 -35.11 -31.46
CA ALA A 286 17.93 -36.29 -31.08
C ALA A 286 17.04 -37.51 -30.75
N ASN A 287 15.91 -37.28 -30.10
CA ASN A 287 14.97 -38.34 -29.70
C ASN A 287 13.95 -38.70 -30.79
N PHE A 288 14.02 -38.09 -31.97
CA PHE A 288 13.11 -38.36 -33.09
C PHE A 288 13.92 -38.53 -34.37
N PRO A 289 14.33 -39.77 -34.72
CA PRO A 289 15.16 -40.04 -35.89
C PRO A 289 14.56 -39.45 -37.16
N ASP A 290 15.38 -38.70 -37.91
CA ASP A 290 14.97 -37.95 -39.10
C ASP A 290 14.45 -38.85 -40.23
N ARG A 291 14.94 -40.10 -40.32
CA ARG A 291 14.45 -41.11 -41.28
C ARG A 291 12.98 -41.47 -41.06
N GLU A 292 12.51 -41.45 -39.82
CA GLU A 292 11.15 -41.85 -39.47
C GLU A 292 10.23 -40.65 -39.25
N PHE A 293 10.76 -39.58 -38.67
CA PHE A 293 9.99 -38.43 -38.23
C PHE A 293 10.20 -37.20 -39.12
N GLY A 294 11.24 -37.17 -39.97
CA GLY A 294 11.60 -35.99 -40.76
C GLY A 294 12.29 -34.91 -39.93
N VAL A 295 12.31 -33.69 -40.44
CA VAL A 295 12.96 -32.53 -39.79
C VAL A 295 11.95 -31.44 -39.45
N LEU A 296 12.20 -30.68 -38.39
CA LEU A 296 11.46 -29.46 -38.10
C LEU A 296 12.02 -28.30 -38.94
N ARG A 297 11.13 -27.50 -39.53
CA ARG A 297 11.52 -26.35 -40.36
C ARG A 297 11.33 -25.06 -39.57
N GLY A 298 12.41 -24.35 -39.34
CA GLY A 298 12.43 -23.06 -38.66
C GLY A 298 13.00 -21.94 -39.52
N LYS A 299 12.93 -20.71 -38.99
CA LYS A 299 13.59 -19.52 -39.55
C LYS A 299 14.34 -18.77 -38.47
N ILE A 300 15.54 -18.27 -38.77
CA ILE A 300 16.30 -17.42 -37.85
C ILE A 300 15.50 -16.14 -37.61
N GLN A 301 15.15 -15.89 -36.36
CA GLN A 301 14.43 -14.69 -35.92
C GLN A 301 15.39 -13.65 -35.36
N ASN A 302 16.37 -14.09 -34.57
CA ASN A 302 17.32 -13.20 -33.91
C ASN A 302 18.70 -13.84 -33.80
N ILE A 303 19.74 -12.99 -33.75
CA ILE A 303 21.15 -13.36 -33.59
C ILE A 303 21.68 -12.55 -32.42
N SER A 304 22.21 -13.21 -31.39
CA SER A 304 22.82 -12.52 -30.24
C SER A 304 24.03 -11.71 -30.69
N LEU A 305 24.10 -10.45 -30.23
CA LEU A 305 25.22 -9.54 -30.49
C LEU A 305 26.48 -9.94 -29.71
N VAL A 306 26.32 -10.69 -28.62
CA VAL A 306 27.42 -11.10 -27.74
C VAL A 306 27.50 -12.63 -27.72
N PRO A 307 28.71 -13.22 -27.91
CA PRO A 307 28.92 -14.65 -27.73
C PRO A 307 28.67 -15.13 -26.29
N ASP A 308 28.30 -16.39 -26.13
CA ASP A 308 28.26 -17.10 -24.84
C ASP A 308 29.69 -17.26 -24.27
N LYS A 309 29.81 -17.69 -23.02
CA LYS A 309 31.07 -17.94 -22.29
C LYS A 309 32.03 -18.87 -23.05
N ASP A 310 31.49 -19.77 -23.88
CA ASP A 310 32.25 -20.70 -24.71
C ASP A 310 32.58 -20.15 -26.12
N GLY A 311 32.34 -18.86 -26.38
CA GLY A 311 32.59 -18.22 -27.68
C GLY A 311 31.58 -18.53 -28.78
N ASN A 312 30.45 -19.17 -28.46
CA ASN A 312 29.39 -19.51 -29.41
C ASN A 312 28.37 -18.38 -29.56
N LEU A 313 27.85 -18.16 -30.78
CA LEU A 313 26.72 -17.28 -31.03
C LEU A 313 25.40 -17.98 -30.72
N LEU A 314 24.51 -17.26 -30.03
CA LEU A 314 23.16 -17.72 -29.74
C LEU A 314 22.19 -17.22 -30.81
N LEU A 315 21.43 -18.14 -31.39
CA LEU A 315 20.43 -17.89 -32.43
C LEU A 315 19.05 -18.28 -31.91
N ASP A 316 18.07 -17.40 -32.06
CA ASP A 316 16.66 -17.71 -31.82
C ASP A 316 16.00 -18.08 -33.14
N ILE A 317 15.37 -19.27 -33.18
CA ILE A 317 14.73 -19.82 -34.36
C ILE A 317 13.23 -19.92 -34.11
N ALA A 318 12.45 -19.21 -34.92
CA ALA A 318 11.00 -19.33 -34.92
C ALA A 318 10.57 -20.60 -35.66
N LEU A 319 9.61 -21.34 -35.09
CA LEU A 319 8.98 -22.51 -35.70
C LEU A 319 7.57 -22.14 -36.19
N PRO A 320 7.42 -21.66 -37.44
CA PRO A 320 6.14 -21.13 -37.95
C PRO A 320 5.04 -22.20 -38.05
N ASN A 321 5.41 -23.45 -38.28
CA ASN A 321 4.48 -24.59 -38.34
C ASN A 321 4.42 -25.36 -37.00
N GLY A 322 4.90 -24.74 -35.91
CA GLY A 322 5.06 -25.40 -34.62
C GLY A 322 5.97 -26.63 -34.68
N LEU A 323 5.57 -27.69 -33.98
CA LEU A 323 6.29 -28.97 -33.92
C LEU A 323 5.80 -29.99 -34.96
N GLU A 324 5.32 -29.51 -36.11
CA GLU A 324 5.02 -30.35 -37.26
C GLU A 324 6.28 -30.56 -38.11
N THR A 325 6.61 -31.83 -38.37
CA THR A 325 7.79 -32.19 -39.16
C THR A 325 7.54 -32.14 -40.67
N SER A 326 8.60 -32.23 -41.46
CA SER A 326 8.51 -32.34 -42.93
C SER A 326 7.65 -33.51 -43.42
N TYR A 327 7.42 -34.53 -42.58
CA TYR A 327 6.57 -35.68 -42.88
C TYR A 327 5.14 -35.53 -42.34
N LYS A 328 4.75 -34.31 -41.93
CA LYS A 328 3.43 -33.98 -41.36
C LYS A 328 3.12 -34.76 -40.07
N LYS A 329 4.15 -35.19 -39.35
CA LYS A 329 3.99 -35.78 -38.01
C LYS A 329 4.06 -34.68 -36.97
N ARG A 330 3.11 -34.67 -36.04
CA ARG A 330 3.07 -33.70 -34.94
C ARG A 330 3.79 -34.26 -33.72
N ILE A 331 4.87 -33.61 -33.31
CA ILE A 331 5.63 -33.99 -32.12
C ILE A 331 5.02 -33.34 -30.89
N VAL A 332 4.84 -34.13 -29.83
CA VAL A 332 4.41 -33.62 -28.52
C VAL A 332 5.59 -32.87 -27.89
N PHE A 333 5.37 -31.62 -27.50
CA PHE A 333 6.41 -30.82 -26.86
C PHE A 333 6.86 -31.46 -25.54
N GLN A 334 8.17 -31.59 -25.38
CA GLN A 334 8.82 -31.99 -24.14
C GLN A 334 9.84 -30.91 -23.77
N GLN A 335 9.99 -30.61 -22.48
CA GLN A 335 11.07 -29.71 -22.05
C GLN A 335 12.44 -30.37 -22.35
N GLU A 336 13.45 -29.55 -22.63
CA GLU A 336 14.82 -30.01 -22.89
C GLU A 336 14.98 -30.92 -24.14
N MET A 337 14.14 -30.74 -25.16
CA MET A 337 14.34 -31.39 -26.46
C MET A 337 15.65 -30.91 -27.10
N LYS A 338 16.64 -31.80 -27.17
CA LYS A 338 17.95 -31.54 -27.80
C LYS A 338 17.97 -32.04 -29.24
N GLY A 339 18.82 -31.45 -30.05
CA GLY A 339 18.95 -31.78 -31.46
C GLY A 339 20.11 -31.04 -32.12
N SER A 340 20.28 -31.28 -33.42
CA SER A 340 21.19 -30.53 -34.28
C SER A 340 20.41 -29.63 -35.23
N ALA A 341 21.00 -28.50 -35.59
CA ALA A 341 20.40 -27.52 -36.48
C ALA A 341 21.32 -27.27 -37.68
N GLU A 342 20.76 -27.34 -38.88
CA GLU A 342 21.45 -27.05 -40.14
C GLU A 342 20.87 -25.75 -40.72
N ILE A 343 21.69 -24.71 -40.75
CA ILE A 343 21.33 -23.39 -41.28
C ILE A 343 21.63 -23.37 -42.78
N VAL A 344 20.63 -23.03 -43.59
CA VAL A 344 20.79 -22.87 -45.04
C VAL A 344 21.32 -21.46 -45.30
N THR A 345 22.64 -21.32 -45.53
CA THR A 345 23.30 -20.03 -45.71
C THR A 345 23.03 -19.42 -47.09
N GLU A 346 23.05 -20.24 -48.14
CA GLU A 346 22.85 -19.86 -49.53
C GLU A 346 22.11 -20.99 -50.27
N ASP A 347 21.23 -20.62 -51.21
CA ASP A 347 20.50 -21.57 -52.06
C ASP A 347 21.19 -21.60 -53.44
N LEU A 348 22.21 -22.46 -53.56
CA LEU A 348 23.03 -22.58 -54.77
C LEU A 348 22.59 -23.78 -55.59
N ARG A 349 22.51 -23.61 -56.91
CA ARG A 349 22.36 -24.74 -57.84
C ARG A 349 23.65 -25.57 -57.84
N LEU A 350 23.53 -26.87 -58.11
CA LEU A 350 24.68 -27.80 -58.17
C LEU A 350 25.81 -27.28 -59.08
N ILE A 351 25.45 -26.73 -60.25
CA ILE A 351 26.43 -26.19 -61.20
C ILE A 351 27.15 -24.95 -60.67
N GLU A 352 26.46 -24.10 -59.93
CA GLU A 352 27.04 -22.91 -59.29
C GLU A 352 28.00 -23.33 -58.18
N ARG A 353 27.64 -24.34 -57.37
CA ARG A 353 28.51 -24.86 -56.29
C ARG A 353 29.84 -25.43 -56.81
N ILE A 354 29.82 -26.06 -57.99
CA ILE A 354 31.04 -26.53 -58.66
C ILE A 354 31.86 -25.34 -59.16
N LEU A 355 31.23 -24.38 -59.83
CA LEU A 355 31.90 -23.18 -60.38
C LEU A 355 32.48 -22.26 -59.29
N TYR A 356 31.87 -22.21 -58.09
CA TYR A 356 32.39 -21.45 -56.95
C TYR A 356 33.78 -21.91 -56.49
N GLN A 357 34.12 -23.20 -56.65
CA GLN A 357 35.47 -23.70 -56.35
C GLN A 357 36.53 -23.22 -57.34
N PHE A 358 36.11 -22.83 -58.56
CA PHE A 358 37.00 -22.27 -59.58
C PHE A 358 37.08 -20.74 -59.51
N LYS A 359 36.21 -20.09 -58.72
CA LYS A 359 36.20 -18.62 -58.59
C LYS A 359 37.51 -18.09 -57.99
N SER A 360 38.16 -18.85 -57.10
CA SER A 360 39.48 -18.50 -56.55
C SER A 360 40.62 -18.56 -57.57
N ILE A 361 40.43 -19.22 -58.73
CA ILE A 361 41.43 -19.29 -59.81
C ILE A 361 41.31 -18.07 -60.73
N PHE A 362 40.13 -17.46 -60.82
CA PHE A 362 39.88 -16.28 -61.67
C PHE A 362 40.00 -14.94 -60.95
N GLU A 363 40.05 -14.91 -59.61
CA GLU A 363 40.29 -13.68 -58.81
C GLU A 363 41.79 -13.36 -58.59
N GLN A 364 42.70 -14.20 -59.12
CA GLN A 364 44.16 -14.00 -59.06
C GLN A 364 44.82 -13.60 -60.40
N VAL A 365 44.03 -13.13 -61.37
CA VAL A 365 44.53 -12.60 -62.66
C VAL A 365 44.23 -11.12 -62.79
#